data_AF-A0A9Q3VA62-F1
#
_entry.id   AF-A0A9Q3VA62-F1
#
_cell.length_a   1.000
_cell.length_b   1.000
_cell.length_c   1.000
_cell.angle_alpha   90.00
_cell.angle_beta   90.00
_cell.angle_gamma   90.00
#
_symmetry.space_group_name_H-M   'P 1'
#
loop_
_entity.id
_entity.type
_entity.pdbx_description
1 polymer ?
#
loop_
_entity_poly.entity_id
_entity_poly.type
_entity_poly.pdbx_seq_one_letter_code
_entity_poly.pdbx_strand_id
1 'polypeptide(L)'
;MYPYSLIQKKILYICRYEYTYFFNKSNVVALGLGYKVKNGIISSKECISIFVNNKLSLHELLPNDIIPSTYNGVITDVIDSGPITASSLTNKIRPALGGYSIGPIKGAPGGTFGCLVTDGKYYHVLTNNHIIVDKKITKIGMPIIQPTVVDGGTIEDEIAKLSLYIPLKPQTSTSSPENLVDCSINKITKRSLVSTKIAFLGRPKGTALPYISDDVMKVGRTSELTKGSIISIGATAKLTIDEAKYLFVNQIITTRMSSDGDSGSVLFDKNINAIGLLVGASNSQSLFNPIDAVLDSLKVKIVTGD
;
A
#
# COMPACT_ATOMS: atom_id res chain seq x y z
N MET A 1 -27.95 20.53 -1.76
CA MET A 1 -28.88 19.46 -2.16
C MET A 1 -28.52 19.09 -3.59
N TYR A 2 -27.90 17.93 -3.85
CA TYR A 2 -27.47 17.55 -5.21
C TYR A 2 -28.71 17.35 -6.12
N PRO A 3 -28.71 17.87 -7.37
CA PRO A 3 -29.91 17.91 -8.22
C PRO A 3 -30.07 16.63 -9.02
N TYR A 4 -30.33 15.50 -8.35
CA TYR A 4 -30.62 14.26 -9.06
C TYR A 4 -32.04 14.30 -9.67
N SER A 5 -32.17 13.87 -10.92
CA SER A 5 -33.46 13.64 -11.57
C SER A 5 -34.27 12.57 -10.84
N LEU A 6 -35.58 12.47 -11.12
CA LEU A 6 -36.43 11.46 -10.47
C LEU A 6 -35.95 10.03 -10.76
N ILE A 7 -35.52 9.78 -11.99
CA ILE A 7 -35.00 8.47 -12.41
C ILE A 7 -33.63 8.18 -11.76
N GLN A 8 -32.74 9.17 -11.63
CA GLN A 8 -31.48 9.02 -10.90
C GLN A 8 -31.71 8.70 -9.42
N LYS A 9 -32.65 9.39 -8.76
CA LYS A 9 -33.05 9.11 -7.38
C LYS A 9 -33.56 7.67 -7.22
N LYS A 10 -34.37 7.19 -8.18
CA LYS A 10 -34.87 5.82 -8.19
C LYS A 10 -33.75 4.80 -8.34
N ILE A 11 -32.81 5.01 -9.27
CA ILE A 11 -31.66 4.11 -9.45
C ILE A 11 -30.81 4.08 -8.17
N LEU A 12 -30.50 5.25 -7.60
CA LEU A 12 -29.71 5.34 -6.36
C LEU A 12 -30.42 4.65 -5.19
N TYR A 13 -31.74 4.70 -5.11
CA TYR A 13 -32.52 3.94 -4.11
C TYR A 13 -32.34 2.43 -4.31
N ILE A 14 -32.52 1.93 -5.55
CA ILE A 14 -32.33 0.51 -5.88
C ILE A 14 -30.92 0.04 -5.50
N CYS A 15 -29.88 0.80 -5.88
CA CYS A 15 -28.49 0.44 -5.57
C CYS A 15 -28.18 0.45 -4.07
N ARG A 16 -28.89 1.26 -3.27
CA ARG A 16 -28.65 1.38 -1.82
C ARG A 16 -29.46 0.40 -0.98
N TYR A 17 -30.66 0.03 -1.42
CA TYR A 17 -31.63 -0.68 -0.57
C TYR A 17 -32.16 -1.98 -1.19
N GLU A 18 -31.98 -2.19 -2.50
CA GLU A 18 -32.50 -3.38 -3.21
C GLU A 18 -31.36 -4.20 -3.86
N TYR A 19 -30.09 -3.93 -3.50
CA TYR A 19 -28.91 -4.56 -4.12
C TYR A 19 -28.88 -6.09 -3.97
N THR A 20 -29.51 -6.66 -2.94
CA THR A 20 -29.54 -8.10 -2.68
C THR A 20 -30.12 -8.89 -3.85
N TYR A 21 -31.10 -8.34 -4.57
CA TYR A 21 -31.64 -8.99 -5.78
C TYR A 21 -30.55 -9.29 -6.81
N PHE A 22 -29.61 -8.35 -7.00
CA PHE A 22 -28.52 -8.48 -7.95
C PHE A 22 -27.36 -9.29 -7.38
N PHE A 23 -27.01 -9.13 -6.10
CA PHE A 23 -25.95 -9.90 -5.47
C PHE A 23 -26.29 -11.38 -5.23
N ASN A 24 -27.56 -11.76 -5.30
CA ASN A 24 -27.95 -13.17 -5.33
C ASN A 24 -27.62 -13.87 -6.68
N LYS A 25 -27.16 -13.12 -7.69
CA LYS A 25 -26.69 -13.67 -8.97
C LYS A 25 -25.20 -13.94 -8.88
N SER A 26 -24.79 -15.15 -9.24
CA SER A 26 -23.45 -15.69 -9.00
C SER A 26 -22.30 -14.85 -9.58
N ASN A 27 -22.57 -14.08 -10.62
CA ASN A 27 -21.57 -13.36 -11.41
C ASN A 27 -21.51 -11.85 -11.10
N VAL A 28 -22.43 -11.30 -10.31
CA VAL A 28 -22.52 -9.84 -10.06
C VAL A 28 -21.56 -9.42 -8.96
N VAL A 29 -20.77 -8.36 -9.22
CA VAL A 29 -19.79 -7.81 -8.26
C VAL A 29 -20.09 -6.40 -7.80
N ALA A 30 -20.85 -5.61 -8.58
CA ALA A 30 -21.30 -4.28 -8.17
C ALA A 30 -22.51 -3.82 -8.98
N LEU A 31 -23.14 -2.76 -8.49
CA LEU A 31 -24.21 -2.06 -9.18
C LEU A 31 -24.20 -0.56 -8.85
N GLY A 32 -24.65 0.27 -9.79
CA GLY A 32 -24.65 1.72 -9.60
C GLY A 32 -25.50 2.48 -10.62
N LEU A 33 -25.68 3.77 -10.37
CA LEU A 33 -26.16 4.71 -11.37
C LEU A 33 -25.11 4.87 -12.46
N GLY A 34 -25.48 4.63 -13.71
CA GLY A 34 -24.62 4.94 -14.85
C GLY A 34 -25.42 5.18 -16.12
N TYR A 35 -24.70 5.22 -17.24
CA TYR A 35 -25.27 5.39 -18.56
C TYR A 35 -25.10 4.11 -19.36
N LYS A 36 -26.11 3.76 -20.16
CA LYS A 36 -26.10 2.54 -20.97
C LYS A 36 -24.96 2.59 -21.98
N VAL A 37 -24.16 1.53 -22.03
CA VAL A 37 -23.05 1.34 -22.96
C VAL A 37 -23.40 0.27 -23.99
N LYS A 38 -23.22 0.56 -25.28
CA LYS A 38 -23.39 -0.44 -26.35
C LYS A 38 -22.21 -0.36 -27.31
N ASN A 39 -21.51 -1.48 -27.52
CA ASN A 39 -20.31 -1.56 -28.38
C ASN A 39 -19.25 -0.50 -28.01
N GLY A 40 -19.03 -0.27 -26.72
CA GLY A 40 -18.09 0.74 -26.21
C GLY A 40 -18.59 2.19 -26.25
N ILE A 41 -19.79 2.45 -26.81
CA ILE A 41 -20.37 3.79 -26.91
C ILE A 41 -21.29 4.04 -25.73
N ILE A 42 -20.96 5.06 -24.92
CA ILE A 42 -21.79 5.55 -23.82
C ILE A 42 -22.96 6.35 -24.42
N SER A 43 -24.19 5.95 -24.10
CA SER A 43 -25.41 6.68 -24.48
C SER A 43 -25.82 7.70 -23.41
N SER A 44 -26.81 8.55 -23.69
CA SER A 44 -27.42 9.45 -22.71
C SER A 44 -28.50 8.78 -21.83
N LYS A 45 -28.74 7.48 -21.99
CA LYS A 45 -29.80 6.76 -21.27
C LYS A 45 -29.30 6.27 -19.92
N GLU A 46 -29.88 6.78 -18.84
CA GLU A 46 -29.56 6.39 -17.47
C GLU A 46 -30.08 4.98 -17.16
N CYS A 47 -29.25 4.18 -16.50
CA CYS A 47 -29.54 2.78 -16.20
C CYS A 47 -28.96 2.36 -14.84
N ILE A 48 -29.42 1.20 -14.37
CA ILE A 48 -28.72 0.45 -13.34
C ILE A 48 -27.56 -0.25 -14.05
N SER A 49 -26.35 0.28 -13.89
CA SER A 49 -25.12 -0.37 -14.34
C SER A 49 -24.82 -1.52 -13.40
N ILE A 50 -24.68 -2.73 -13.93
CA ILE A 50 -24.43 -3.95 -13.17
C ILE A 50 -23.13 -4.54 -13.68
N PHE A 51 -22.15 -4.61 -12.78
CA PHE A 51 -20.80 -5.07 -13.05
C PHE A 51 -20.70 -6.55 -12.73
N VAL A 52 -20.10 -7.32 -13.63
CA VAL A 52 -19.95 -8.77 -13.49
C VAL A 52 -18.48 -9.20 -13.60
N ASN A 53 -18.15 -10.37 -13.02
CA ASN A 53 -16.79 -10.93 -13.11
C ASN A 53 -16.38 -11.21 -14.55
N ASN A 54 -17.25 -11.85 -15.34
CA ASN A 54 -17.03 -12.10 -16.77
C ASN A 54 -18.36 -12.01 -17.49
N LYS A 55 -18.43 -11.36 -18.65
CA LYS A 55 -19.70 -11.28 -19.39
C LYS A 55 -19.95 -12.56 -20.20
N LEU A 56 -20.88 -13.38 -19.71
CA LEU A 56 -21.32 -14.62 -20.33
C LEU A 56 -22.49 -14.41 -21.30
N SER A 57 -22.64 -15.29 -22.29
CA SER A 57 -23.82 -15.34 -23.14
C SER A 57 -25.03 -15.91 -22.38
N LEU A 58 -26.26 -15.63 -22.85
CA LEU A 58 -27.49 -16.09 -22.18
C LEU A 58 -27.59 -17.62 -22.06
N HIS A 59 -26.95 -18.37 -22.96
CA HIS A 59 -26.95 -19.84 -22.95
C HIS A 59 -26.01 -20.43 -21.91
N GLU A 60 -25.04 -19.65 -21.42
CA GLU A 60 -24.08 -20.04 -20.40
C GLU A 60 -24.54 -19.68 -18.98
N LEU A 61 -25.67 -18.96 -18.87
CA LEU A 61 -26.21 -18.50 -17.59
C LEU A 61 -27.36 -19.41 -17.11
N LEU A 62 -27.36 -19.73 -15.82
CA LEU A 62 -28.52 -20.33 -15.17
C LEU A 62 -29.69 -19.32 -15.19
N PRO A 63 -30.96 -19.78 -15.28
CA PRO A 63 -32.11 -18.87 -15.31
C PRO A 63 -32.14 -17.83 -14.17
N ASN A 64 -31.69 -18.22 -12.97
CA ASN A 64 -31.64 -17.33 -11.81
C ASN A 64 -30.53 -16.25 -11.88
N ASP A 65 -29.48 -16.50 -12.68
CA ASP A 65 -28.36 -15.58 -12.86
C ASP A 65 -28.58 -14.57 -13.99
N ILE A 66 -29.63 -14.76 -14.79
CA ILE A 66 -30.00 -13.81 -15.84
C ILE A 66 -30.41 -12.48 -15.18
N ILE A 67 -29.74 -11.41 -15.60
CA ILE A 67 -30.07 -10.03 -15.22
C ILE A 67 -31.19 -9.56 -16.16
N PRO A 68 -32.36 -9.13 -15.64
CA PRO A 68 -33.45 -8.67 -16.49
C PRO A 68 -33.06 -7.36 -17.18
N SER A 69 -33.52 -7.15 -18.41
CA SER A 69 -33.25 -5.92 -19.20
C SER A 69 -33.84 -4.65 -18.57
N THR A 70 -34.80 -4.81 -17.65
CA THR A 70 -35.33 -3.77 -16.78
C THR A 70 -35.57 -4.30 -15.38
N TYR A 71 -35.36 -3.47 -14.35
CA TYR A 71 -35.70 -3.75 -12.96
C TYR A 71 -36.45 -2.56 -12.37
N ASN A 72 -37.64 -2.81 -11.81
CA ASN A 72 -38.54 -1.77 -11.30
C ASN A 72 -38.77 -0.61 -12.30
N GLY A 73 -38.93 -0.95 -13.60
CA GLY A 73 -39.16 0.01 -14.67
C GLY A 73 -37.92 0.83 -15.08
N VAL A 74 -36.74 0.51 -14.55
CA VAL A 74 -35.47 1.13 -14.96
C VAL A 74 -34.67 0.15 -15.79
N ILE A 75 -34.10 0.61 -16.90
CA ILE A 75 -33.24 -0.23 -17.74
C ILE A 75 -31.99 -0.66 -16.98
N THR A 76 -31.52 -1.86 -17.26
CA THR A 76 -30.23 -2.37 -16.76
C THR A 76 -29.20 -2.37 -17.87
N ASP A 77 -27.93 -2.37 -17.47
CA ASP A 77 -26.82 -2.60 -18.38
C ASP A 77 -25.75 -3.45 -17.73
N VAL A 78 -25.39 -4.56 -18.39
CA VAL A 78 -24.39 -5.51 -17.87
C VAL A 78 -23.02 -5.16 -18.44
N ILE A 79 -22.11 -4.80 -17.55
CA ILE A 79 -20.76 -4.34 -17.86
C ILE A 79 -19.78 -5.41 -17.41
N ASP A 80 -18.89 -5.82 -18.31
CA ASP A 80 -17.79 -6.71 -17.98
C ASP A 80 -16.70 -5.89 -17.28
N SER A 81 -16.52 -6.11 -15.97
CA SER A 81 -15.52 -5.39 -15.18
C SER A 81 -14.35 -6.24 -14.73
N GLY A 82 -14.47 -7.56 -14.77
CA GLY A 82 -13.65 -8.41 -13.90
C GLY A 82 -14.09 -8.33 -12.42
N PRO A 83 -13.45 -9.13 -11.56
CA PRO A 83 -13.60 -9.00 -10.11
C PRO A 83 -13.12 -7.63 -9.64
N ILE A 84 -13.88 -7.01 -8.72
CA ILE A 84 -13.45 -5.79 -8.05
C ILE A 84 -12.59 -6.20 -6.85
N THR A 85 -11.28 -6.03 -6.97
CA THR A 85 -10.31 -6.29 -5.91
C THR A 85 -9.80 -4.97 -5.32
N ALA A 86 -9.30 -5.03 -4.08
CA ALA A 86 -8.58 -3.90 -3.52
C ALA A 86 -7.29 -3.66 -4.34
N SER A 87 -7.14 -2.44 -4.87
CA SER A 87 -5.90 -2.03 -5.53
C SER A 87 -4.75 -2.10 -4.52
N SER A 88 -3.67 -2.79 -4.89
CA SER A 88 -2.49 -2.97 -4.05
C SER A 88 -1.26 -3.26 -4.92
N LEU A 89 -0.08 -2.88 -4.43
CA LEU A 89 1.20 -3.06 -5.11
C LEU A 89 1.83 -4.41 -4.73
N THR A 90 1.03 -5.48 -4.83
CA THR A 90 1.39 -6.86 -4.43
C THR A 90 1.90 -7.71 -5.58
N ASN A 91 1.65 -7.30 -6.82
CA ASN A 91 2.10 -8.04 -8.00
C ASN A 91 3.63 -8.07 -8.14
N LYS A 92 4.15 -9.18 -8.67
CA LYS A 92 5.54 -9.28 -9.14
C LYS A 92 5.79 -8.31 -10.29
N ILE A 93 6.84 -7.49 -10.16
CA ILE A 93 7.27 -6.56 -11.20
C ILE A 93 8.80 -6.52 -11.31
N ARG A 94 9.33 -6.31 -12.51
CA ARG A 94 10.77 -6.15 -12.75
C ARG A 94 11.02 -4.99 -13.73
N PRO A 95 11.91 -4.04 -13.43
CA PRO A 95 12.56 -3.86 -12.13
C PRO A 95 11.54 -3.56 -11.02
N ALA A 96 11.79 -4.02 -9.80
CA ALA A 96 10.97 -3.70 -8.63
C ALA A 96 11.08 -2.21 -8.27
N LEU A 97 9.96 -1.57 -7.96
CA LEU A 97 9.89 -0.15 -7.57
C LEU A 97 9.67 0.00 -6.07
N GLY A 98 10.07 1.14 -5.52
CA GLY A 98 9.60 1.57 -4.20
C GLY A 98 8.08 1.71 -4.18
N GLY A 99 7.46 1.38 -3.04
CA GLY A 99 6.02 1.27 -2.85
C GLY A 99 5.48 -0.15 -2.97
N TYR A 100 6.18 -1.04 -3.68
CA TYR A 100 5.72 -2.44 -3.86
C TYR A 100 6.01 -3.32 -2.64
N SER A 101 5.26 -4.41 -2.56
CA SER A 101 5.42 -5.49 -1.59
C SER A 101 6.85 -6.05 -1.59
N ILE A 102 7.45 -6.19 -0.41
CA ILE A 102 8.76 -6.83 -0.20
C ILE A 102 8.82 -7.56 1.15
N GLY A 103 9.53 -8.67 1.22
CA GLY A 103 9.73 -9.34 2.51
C GLY A 103 10.77 -10.45 2.47
N PRO A 104 11.06 -11.06 3.63
CA PRO A 104 11.94 -12.21 3.70
C PRO A 104 11.23 -13.43 3.12
N ILE A 105 12.00 -14.41 2.64
CA ILE A 105 11.44 -15.69 2.16
C ILE A 105 10.72 -16.49 3.27
N LYS A 106 10.95 -16.17 4.54
CA LYS A 106 10.28 -16.81 5.69
C LYS A 106 10.35 -15.94 6.96
N GLY A 107 9.42 -16.17 7.89
CA GLY A 107 9.40 -15.54 9.21
C GLY A 107 8.47 -14.34 9.25
N ALA A 108 9.03 -13.15 9.05
CA ALA A 108 8.27 -11.91 9.09
C ALA A 108 7.29 -11.78 7.90
N PRO A 109 6.16 -11.06 8.07
CA PRO A 109 5.10 -10.98 7.06
C PRO A 109 5.48 -10.18 5.81
N GLY A 110 6.53 -9.36 5.89
CA GLY A 110 6.87 -8.40 4.85
C GLY A 110 6.04 -7.11 4.94
N GLY A 111 6.29 -6.21 4.00
CA GLY A 111 5.74 -4.86 3.98
C GLY A 111 6.12 -4.15 2.69
N THR A 112 6.55 -2.91 2.78
CA THR A 112 6.80 -2.06 1.61
C THR A 112 8.29 -1.88 1.34
N PHE A 113 8.68 -1.98 0.07
CA PHE A 113 9.96 -1.49 -0.43
C PHE A 113 9.96 0.04 -0.32
N GLY A 114 10.72 0.60 0.61
CA GLY A 114 10.80 2.05 0.81
C GLY A 114 11.47 2.78 -0.35
N CYS A 115 12.79 2.69 -0.43
CA CYS A 115 13.57 3.28 -1.52
C CYS A 115 14.95 2.62 -1.64
N LEU A 116 15.72 3.00 -2.65
CA LEU A 116 17.11 2.59 -2.78
C LEU A 116 18.04 3.52 -2.01
N VAL A 117 18.97 2.91 -1.29
CA VAL A 117 20.05 3.58 -0.56
C VAL A 117 21.40 2.96 -0.91
N THR A 118 22.49 3.67 -0.61
CA THR A 118 23.85 3.18 -0.81
C THR A 118 24.75 3.52 0.38
N ASP A 119 25.62 2.58 0.76
CA ASP A 119 26.72 2.78 1.70
C ASP A 119 27.99 3.35 1.02
N GLY A 120 27.90 3.75 -0.25
CA GLY A 120 29.01 4.18 -1.09
C GLY A 120 29.72 3.05 -1.83
N LYS A 121 29.41 1.79 -1.52
CA LYS A 121 29.99 0.60 -2.16
C LYS A 121 28.95 -0.29 -2.82
N TYR A 122 27.81 -0.48 -2.18
CA TYR A 122 26.71 -1.32 -2.63
C TYR A 122 25.39 -0.56 -2.61
N TYR A 123 24.43 -1.08 -3.36
CA TYR A 123 23.05 -0.61 -3.32
C TYR A 123 22.21 -1.54 -2.46
N HIS A 124 21.29 -0.95 -1.72
CA HIS A 124 20.40 -1.67 -0.82
C HIS A 124 18.97 -1.18 -0.97
N VAL A 125 18.03 -2.09 -0.73
CA VAL A 125 16.63 -1.76 -0.48
C VAL A 125 16.46 -1.40 0.99
N LEU A 126 15.99 -0.17 1.26
CA LEU A 126 15.59 0.31 2.57
C LEU A 126 14.14 -0.08 2.86
N THR A 127 13.88 -0.58 4.09
CA THR A 127 12.54 -0.83 4.63
C THR A 127 12.63 -0.92 6.17
N ASN A 128 11.54 -1.29 6.87
CA ASN A 128 11.56 -1.48 8.32
C ASN A 128 12.29 -2.77 8.73
N ASN A 129 12.74 -2.82 9.98
CA ASN A 129 13.26 -4.05 10.56
C ASN A 129 12.11 -5.01 10.93
N HIS A 130 11.00 -4.53 11.51
CA HIS A 130 9.90 -5.42 11.94
C HIS A 130 9.21 -6.20 10.82
N ILE A 131 9.30 -5.74 9.57
CA ILE A 131 8.73 -6.46 8.42
C ILE A 131 9.70 -7.50 7.81
N ILE A 132 10.98 -7.49 8.22
CA ILE A 132 12.03 -8.37 7.69
C ILE A 132 12.56 -9.36 8.74
N VAL A 133 12.64 -8.95 10.01
CA VAL A 133 13.36 -9.68 11.04
C VAL A 133 12.40 -10.36 12.00
N ASP A 134 12.33 -11.69 11.89
CA ASP A 134 11.87 -12.56 12.95
C ASP A 134 13.08 -12.95 13.81
N LYS A 135 13.05 -12.59 15.10
CA LYS A 135 14.16 -12.81 16.05
C LYS A 135 14.56 -14.28 16.21
N LYS A 136 13.68 -15.24 15.89
CA LYS A 136 13.96 -16.67 16.05
C LYS A 136 14.69 -17.26 14.84
N ILE A 137 14.46 -16.71 13.64
CA ILE A 137 14.89 -17.38 12.40
C ILE A 137 15.67 -16.49 11.43
N THR A 138 15.51 -15.17 11.49
CA THR A 138 16.15 -14.26 10.54
C THR A 138 17.64 -14.14 10.84
N LYS A 139 18.46 -14.27 9.78
CA LYS A 139 19.91 -14.11 9.83
C LYS A 139 20.35 -13.18 8.71
N ILE A 140 21.48 -12.48 8.91
CA ILE A 140 22.14 -11.75 7.83
C ILE A 140 22.40 -12.69 6.65
N GLY A 141 22.17 -12.20 5.43
CA GLY A 141 22.22 -12.98 4.20
C GLY A 141 20.89 -13.66 3.82
N MET A 142 19.84 -13.55 4.63
CA MET A 142 18.51 -14.09 4.31
C MET A 142 17.98 -13.48 2.98
N PRO A 143 17.48 -14.32 2.05
CA PRO A 143 16.85 -13.85 0.83
C PRO A 143 15.65 -12.94 1.07
N ILE A 144 15.61 -11.83 0.35
CA ILE A 144 14.53 -10.86 0.32
C ILE A 144 13.94 -10.84 -1.10
N ILE A 145 12.62 -11.02 -1.16
CA ILE A 145 11.89 -11.29 -2.39
C ILE A 145 10.87 -10.18 -2.69
N GLN A 146 10.60 -9.98 -3.98
CA GLN A 146 9.53 -9.10 -4.47
C GLN A 146 8.64 -9.89 -5.45
N PRO A 147 7.37 -10.14 -5.10
CA PRO A 147 6.66 -9.67 -3.90
C PRO A 147 6.93 -10.55 -2.66
N THR A 148 6.28 -10.28 -1.51
CA THR A 148 6.34 -11.15 -0.32
C THR A 148 5.75 -12.54 -0.60
N VAL A 149 6.01 -13.50 0.29
CA VAL A 149 5.43 -14.86 0.21
C VAL A 149 3.90 -14.83 0.25
N VAL A 150 3.33 -13.99 1.12
CA VAL A 150 1.87 -13.85 1.26
C VAL A 150 1.22 -13.24 0.01
N ASP A 151 2.00 -12.52 -0.80
CA ASP A 151 1.60 -11.95 -2.08
C ASP A 151 1.96 -12.85 -3.28
N GLY A 152 2.33 -14.11 -3.03
CA GLY A 152 2.62 -15.11 -4.05
C GLY A 152 4.07 -15.16 -4.52
N GLY A 153 5.00 -14.46 -3.85
CA GLY A 153 6.43 -14.49 -4.17
C GLY A 153 7.12 -15.78 -3.72
N THR A 154 8.12 -16.21 -4.47
CA THR A 154 8.92 -17.41 -4.19
C THR A 154 10.42 -17.09 -4.10
N ILE A 155 11.27 -18.09 -3.82
CA ILE A 155 12.73 -17.88 -3.73
C ILE A 155 13.33 -17.44 -5.08
N GLU A 156 12.71 -17.81 -6.19
CA GLU A 156 13.07 -17.37 -7.55
C GLU A 156 12.88 -15.85 -7.74
N ASP A 157 12.13 -15.21 -6.83
CA ASP A 157 11.85 -13.78 -6.83
C ASP A 157 12.85 -12.96 -5.99
N GLU A 158 13.95 -13.56 -5.57
CA GLU A 158 15.00 -12.87 -4.81
C GLU A 158 15.55 -11.65 -5.57
N ILE A 159 15.45 -10.48 -4.92
CA ILE A 159 16.02 -9.22 -5.44
C ILE A 159 17.16 -8.69 -4.55
N ALA A 160 17.22 -9.13 -3.29
CA ALA A 160 18.19 -8.66 -2.31
C ALA A 160 18.42 -9.71 -1.22
N LYS A 161 19.43 -9.47 -0.38
CA LYS A 161 19.70 -10.24 0.85
C LYS A 161 19.81 -9.29 2.03
N LEU A 162 19.25 -9.67 3.18
CA LEU A 162 19.36 -8.88 4.41
C LEU A 162 20.83 -8.61 4.72
N SER A 163 21.21 -7.34 4.84
CA SER A 163 22.61 -6.93 5.07
C SER A 163 22.83 -6.33 6.45
N LEU A 164 21.90 -5.52 6.93
CA LEU A 164 21.96 -4.86 8.23
C LEU A 164 20.54 -4.51 8.69
N TYR A 165 20.31 -4.52 9.99
CA TYR A 165 19.12 -3.97 10.62
C TYR A 165 19.49 -3.35 11.96
N ILE A 166 18.67 -2.41 12.44
CA ILE A 166 18.83 -1.83 13.77
C ILE A 166 17.95 -2.62 14.75
N PRO A 167 18.53 -3.32 15.75
CA PRO A 167 17.75 -4.10 16.70
C PRO A 167 16.84 -3.21 17.56
N LEU A 168 15.55 -3.55 17.61
CA LEU A 168 14.59 -2.88 18.48
C LEU A 168 14.76 -3.31 19.94
N LYS A 169 14.74 -2.34 20.85
CA LYS A 169 14.88 -2.51 22.29
C LYS A 169 13.49 -2.45 22.95
N PRO A 170 12.91 -3.59 23.39
CA PRO A 170 11.57 -3.60 23.98
C PRO A 170 11.58 -3.01 25.39
N GLN A 171 10.43 -2.50 25.82
CA GLN A 171 10.18 -2.16 27.22
C GLN A 171 10.11 -3.44 28.06
N THR A 172 10.65 -3.37 29.27
CA THR A 172 10.52 -4.39 30.31
C THR A 172 9.76 -3.81 31.51
N SER A 173 9.53 -4.62 32.54
CA SER A 173 8.94 -4.13 33.80
C SER A 173 9.79 -3.07 34.51
N THR A 174 11.09 -3.00 34.21
CA THR A 174 12.07 -2.15 34.91
C THR A 174 12.77 -1.14 34.01
N SER A 175 12.58 -1.20 32.69
CA SER A 175 13.29 -0.34 31.74
C SER A 175 12.43 -0.01 30.52
N SER A 176 12.61 1.20 29.99
CA SER A 176 11.96 1.68 28.78
C SER A 176 13.01 2.31 27.84
N PRO A 177 13.88 1.49 27.23
CA PRO A 177 14.94 2.01 26.36
C PRO A 177 14.35 2.71 25.14
N GLU A 178 14.97 3.83 24.74
CA GLU A 178 14.54 4.63 23.61
C GLU A 178 14.99 4.03 22.28
N ASN A 179 14.09 4.00 21.29
CA ASN A 179 14.38 3.65 19.91
C ASN A 179 14.19 4.89 19.02
N LEU A 180 15.15 5.19 18.15
CA LEU A 180 15.00 6.28 17.18
C LEU A 180 14.38 5.79 15.88
N VAL A 181 14.71 4.55 15.49
CA VAL A 181 14.44 4.00 14.18
C VAL A 181 14.07 2.53 14.26
N ASP A 182 13.27 2.10 13.29
CA ASP A 182 12.98 0.73 12.97
C ASP A 182 13.30 0.53 11.49
N CYS A 183 14.52 0.11 11.17
CA CYS A 183 14.97 0.05 9.78
C CYS A 183 15.91 -1.11 9.51
N SER A 184 15.88 -1.57 8.26
CA SER A 184 16.78 -2.55 7.70
C SER A 184 17.19 -2.17 6.28
N ILE A 185 18.38 -2.62 5.89
CA ILE A 185 18.86 -2.52 4.51
C ILE A 185 19.20 -3.91 3.98
N ASN A 186 18.83 -4.11 2.73
CA ASN A 186 18.90 -5.40 2.05
C ASN A 186 19.73 -5.22 0.79
N LYS A 187 20.95 -5.78 0.77
CA LYS A 187 21.89 -5.65 -0.34
C LYS A 187 21.31 -6.28 -1.60
N ILE A 188 21.20 -5.50 -2.66
CA ILE A 188 20.64 -5.94 -3.94
C ILE A 188 21.56 -6.99 -4.57
N THR A 189 20.96 -8.04 -5.14
CA THR A 189 21.71 -9.09 -5.83
C THR A 189 22.13 -8.70 -7.24
N LYS A 190 21.24 -8.00 -7.96
CA LYS A 190 21.49 -7.48 -9.32
C LYS A 190 20.81 -6.12 -9.52
N ARG A 191 21.54 -5.12 -10.01
CA ARG A 191 21.03 -3.75 -10.24
C ARG A 191 19.81 -3.70 -11.16
N SER A 192 19.71 -4.62 -12.12
CA SER A 192 18.59 -4.71 -13.08
C SER A 192 17.27 -5.19 -12.48
N LEU A 193 17.29 -5.79 -11.28
CA LEU A 193 16.08 -6.30 -10.62
C LEU A 193 15.29 -5.20 -9.90
N VAL A 194 15.86 -4.01 -9.75
CA VAL A 194 15.34 -2.93 -8.91
C VAL A 194 15.48 -1.57 -9.60
N SER A 195 14.55 -0.67 -9.30
CA SER A 195 14.47 0.68 -9.82
C SER A 195 14.72 1.68 -8.71
N THR A 196 15.28 2.84 -9.05
CA THR A 196 15.36 3.98 -8.13
C THR A 196 14.04 4.73 -8.02
N LYS A 197 13.07 4.41 -8.88
CA LYS A 197 11.73 5.02 -8.87
C LYS A 197 10.85 4.45 -7.77
N ILE A 198 10.07 5.34 -7.18
CA ILE A 198 8.89 5.06 -6.38
C ILE A 198 7.69 5.02 -7.32
N ALA A 199 6.81 4.02 -7.17
CA ALA A 199 5.58 3.93 -7.94
C ALA A 199 4.78 5.24 -7.85
N PHE A 200 4.16 5.68 -8.95
CA PHE A 200 3.39 6.94 -9.07
C PHE A 200 4.15 8.27 -8.91
N LEU A 201 5.27 8.31 -8.18
CA LEU A 201 6.00 9.55 -7.90
C LEU A 201 7.21 9.77 -8.82
N GLY A 202 7.88 8.70 -9.24
CA GLY A 202 9.16 8.80 -9.94
C GLY A 202 10.33 8.75 -8.98
N ARG A 203 11.41 9.49 -9.23
CA ARG A 203 12.67 9.36 -8.49
C ARG A 203 12.72 10.26 -7.24
N PRO A 204 13.20 9.77 -6.10
CA PRO A 204 13.58 10.63 -4.97
C PRO A 204 14.61 11.67 -5.41
N LYS A 205 14.50 12.90 -4.92
CA LYS A 205 15.42 14.01 -5.24
C LYS A 205 16.44 14.32 -4.14
N GLY A 206 16.25 13.77 -2.95
CA GLY A 206 17.12 13.99 -1.80
C GLY A 206 16.39 13.70 -0.49
N THR A 207 16.85 14.35 0.58
CA THR A 207 16.17 14.41 1.87
C THR A 207 15.77 15.84 2.19
N ALA A 208 14.77 16.01 3.06
CA ALA A 208 14.33 17.29 3.58
C ALA A 208 13.92 17.16 5.04
N LEU A 209 14.04 18.25 5.80
CA LEU A 209 13.54 18.32 7.16
C LEU A 209 12.01 18.40 7.19
N PRO A 210 11.35 17.81 8.19
CA PRO A 210 9.90 17.92 8.36
C PRO A 210 9.50 19.28 8.96
N TYR A 211 8.43 19.89 8.43
CA TYR A 211 7.76 21.03 9.05
C TYR A 211 6.29 20.73 9.32
N ILE A 212 5.76 21.25 10.43
CA ILE A 212 4.35 21.09 10.78
C ILE A 212 3.47 21.72 9.70
N SER A 213 2.36 21.05 9.37
CA SER A 213 1.40 21.42 8.33
C SER A 213 1.89 21.27 6.89
N ASP A 214 3.12 20.82 6.64
CA ASP A 214 3.55 20.48 5.28
C ASP A 214 2.71 19.35 4.70
N ASP A 215 2.34 19.51 3.43
CA ASP A 215 1.73 18.46 2.62
C ASP A 215 2.77 17.40 2.25
N VAL A 216 2.41 16.15 2.50
CA VAL A 216 3.28 14.99 2.33
C VAL A 216 2.57 13.86 1.62
N MET A 217 3.35 12.95 1.04
CA MET A 217 2.85 11.79 0.33
C MET A 217 3.68 10.55 0.62
N LYS A 218 3.06 9.38 0.54
CA LYS A 218 3.73 8.09 0.67
C LYS A 218 3.15 7.10 -0.32
N VAL A 219 3.95 6.10 -0.70
CA VAL A 219 3.48 4.98 -1.52
C VAL A 219 3.73 3.70 -0.76
N GLY A 220 2.65 2.96 -0.47
CA GLY A 220 2.67 1.74 0.34
C GLY A 220 2.06 0.55 -0.40
N ARG A 221 2.43 -0.67 -0.01
CA ARG A 221 1.96 -1.88 -0.71
C ARG A 221 0.43 -2.00 -0.70
N THR A 222 -0.22 -1.54 0.36
CA THR A 222 -1.64 -1.78 0.61
C THR A 222 -2.48 -0.57 0.25
N SER A 223 -2.09 0.65 0.68
CA SER A 223 -2.87 1.86 0.41
C SER A 223 -2.36 2.69 -0.76
N GLU A 224 -1.39 2.18 -1.51
CA GLU A 224 -0.81 2.84 -2.70
C GLU A 224 -0.35 4.27 -2.40
N LEU A 225 -0.52 5.20 -3.34
CA LEU A 225 -0.25 6.62 -3.14
C LEU A 225 -1.32 7.25 -2.26
N THR A 226 -0.93 7.68 -1.06
CA THR A 226 -1.77 8.51 -0.20
C THR A 226 -1.09 9.84 0.08
N LYS A 227 -1.90 10.84 0.43
CA LYS A 227 -1.47 12.18 0.80
C LYS A 227 -2.00 12.52 2.18
N GLY A 228 -1.29 13.38 2.88
CA GLY A 228 -1.66 13.85 4.20
C GLY A 228 -0.85 15.09 4.55
N SER A 229 -0.91 15.49 5.81
CA SER A 229 -0.11 16.61 6.32
C SER A 229 0.57 16.24 7.62
N ILE A 230 1.73 16.85 7.88
CA ILE A 230 2.46 16.68 9.14
C ILE A 230 1.69 17.37 10.27
N ILE A 231 1.39 16.62 11.33
CA ILE A 231 0.69 17.10 12.53
C ILE A 231 1.68 17.46 13.64
N SER A 232 2.70 16.62 13.83
CA SER A 232 3.68 16.79 14.91
C SER A 232 5.05 16.25 14.52
N ILE A 233 6.09 16.89 15.05
CA ILE A 233 7.51 16.52 14.89
C ILE A 233 8.13 16.43 16.28
N GLY A 234 9.13 15.56 16.45
CA GLY A 234 9.77 15.34 17.76
C GLY A 234 8.93 14.51 18.73
N ALA A 235 7.92 13.80 18.25
CA ALA A 235 6.97 13.07 19.09
C ALA A 235 7.62 11.85 19.77
N THR A 236 7.20 11.56 21.00
CA THR A 236 7.51 10.30 21.70
C THR A 236 6.27 9.41 21.69
N ALA A 237 6.41 8.20 21.16
CA ALA A 237 5.30 7.27 20.94
C ALA A 237 5.60 5.88 21.51
N LYS A 238 4.56 5.21 22.01
CA LYS A 238 4.61 3.79 22.36
C LYS A 238 3.98 3.00 21.23
N LEU A 239 4.71 2.04 20.68
CA LEU A 239 4.25 1.15 19.62
C LEU A 239 4.33 -0.30 20.09
N THR A 240 3.32 -1.09 19.75
CA THR A 240 3.33 -2.53 19.98
C THR A 240 3.67 -3.24 18.67
N ILE A 241 4.70 -4.09 18.69
CA ILE A 241 5.13 -4.94 17.57
C ILE A 241 5.29 -6.36 18.12
N ASP A 242 4.61 -7.34 17.52
CA ASP A 242 4.61 -8.74 17.96
C ASP A 242 4.45 -8.88 19.48
N GLU A 243 3.38 -8.28 20.01
CA GLU A 243 3.00 -8.25 21.45
C GLU A 243 3.94 -7.46 22.37
N ALA A 244 5.16 -7.14 21.94
CA ALA A 244 6.11 -6.34 22.71
C ALA A 244 5.89 -4.84 22.51
N LYS A 245 6.06 -4.06 23.58
CA LYS A 245 5.97 -2.59 23.55
C LYS A 245 7.34 -1.96 23.37
N TYR A 246 7.40 -0.91 22.56
CA TYR A 246 8.62 -0.17 22.24
C TYR A 246 8.37 1.32 22.43
N LEU A 247 9.32 2.01 23.07
CA LEU A 247 9.32 3.47 23.14
C LEU A 247 10.12 4.01 21.97
N PHE A 248 9.47 4.81 21.12
CA PHE A 248 10.10 5.56 20.05
C PHE A 248 10.14 7.05 20.41
N VAL A 249 11.27 7.70 20.18
CA VAL A 249 11.46 9.14 20.47
C VAL A 249 11.86 9.88 19.20
N ASN A 250 11.59 11.18 19.14
CA ASN A 250 11.86 12.03 17.98
C ASN A 250 11.16 11.57 16.69
N GLN A 251 9.86 11.27 16.76
CA GLN A 251 9.07 10.76 15.64
C GLN A 251 8.27 11.84 14.93
N ILE A 252 7.85 11.55 13.70
CA ILE A 252 6.96 12.39 12.89
C ILE A 252 5.57 11.77 12.89
N ILE A 253 4.55 12.58 13.17
CA ILE A 253 3.14 12.17 13.13
C ILE A 253 2.45 12.95 12.03
N THR A 254 1.67 12.24 11.21
CA THR A 254 0.85 12.82 10.14
C THR A 254 -0.62 12.46 10.33
N THR A 255 -1.50 13.09 9.55
CA THR A 255 -2.87 12.60 9.34
C THR A 255 -2.85 11.13 8.90
N ARG A 256 -3.89 10.35 9.23
CA ARG A 256 -3.97 8.94 8.80
C ARG A 256 -3.77 8.83 7.29
N MET A 257 -2.70 8.12 6.90
CA MET A 257 -2.35 7.95 5.49
C MET A 257 -1.85 6.53 5.17
N SER A 258 -1.95 5.58 6.09
CA SER A 258 -1.44 4.21 5.92
C SER A 258 -2.39 3.12 6.41
N SER A 259 -2.21 1.93 5.87
CA SER A 259 -2.89 0.69 6.26
C SER A 259 -1.86 -0.40 6.59
N ASP A 260 -2.32 -1.49 7.20
CA ASP A 260 -1.48 -2.64 7.51
C ASP A 260 -0.78 -3.15 6.24
N GLY A 261 0.54 -3.40 6.35
CA GLY A 261 1.42 -3.75 5.23
C GLY A 261 2.15 -2.56 4.58
N ASP A 262 1.77 -1.31 4.87
CA ASP A 262 2.48 -0.14 4.33
C ASP A 262 3.80 0.16 5.05
N SER A 263 4.06 -0.48 6.20
CA SER A 263 5.33 -0.37 6.94
C SER A 263 6.52 -0.52 5.98
N GLY A 264 7.45 0.43 6.03
CA GLY A 264 8.58 0.49 5.10
C GLY A 264 8.42 1.57 4.03
N SER A 265 7.21 2.11 3.84
CA SER A 265 6.99 3.22 2.91
C SER A 265 7.69 4.50 3.37
N VAL A 266 8.30 5.21 2.42
CA VAL A 266 8.96 6.49 2.68
C VAL A 266 7.95 7.62 2.55
N LEU A 267 8.00 8.55 3.49
CA LEU A 267 7.28 9.83 3.47
C LEU A 267 8.07 10.83 2.63
N PHE A 268 7.43 11.45 1.66
CA PHE A 268 8.01 12.44 0.76
C PHE A 268 7.31 13.80 0.88
N ASP A 269 8.05 14.87 0.67
CA ASP A 269 7.50 16.21 0.43
C ASP A 269 6.93 16.31 -0.99
N LYS A 270 6.32 17.45 -1.33
CA LYS A 270 5.84 17.78 -2.68
C LYS A 270 6.91 17.72 -3.79
N ASN A 271 8.19 17.83 -3.43
CA ASN A 271 9.32 17.81 -4.35
C ASN A 271 9.94 16.41 -4.49
N ILE A 272 9.40 15.40 -3.79
CA ILE A 272 9.90 14.02 -3.74
C ILE A 272 11.27 13.95 -3.02
N ASN A 273 11.49 14.80 -2.03
CA ASN A 273 12.53 14.62 -1.02
C ASN A 273 11.99 13.74 0.10
N ALA A 274 12.76 12.76 0.55
CA ALA A 274 12.37 11.91 1.66
C ALA A 274 12.42 12.69 2.99
N ILE A 275 11.48 12.40 3.88
CA ILE A 275 11.35 13.04 5.20
C ILE A 275 11.27 12.00 6.32
N GLY A 276 10.66 10.84 6.07
CA GLY A 276 10.52 9.79 7.09
C GLY A 276 10.27 8.39 6.54
N LEU A 277 10.27 7.41 7.43
CA LEU A 277 10.00 5.99 7.14
C LEU A 277 8.84 5.50 8.02
N LEU A 278 7.76 5.00 7.40
CA LEU A 278 6.54 4.60 8.12
C LEU A 278 6.82 3.38 9.02
N VAL A 279 6.58 3.53 10.33
CA VAL A 279 6.78 2.47 11.32
C VAL A 279 5.48 1.96 11.95
N GLY A 280 4.43 2.77 11.95
CA GLY A 280 3.15 2.36 12.53
C GLY A 280 2.03 3.36 12.29
N ALA A 281 0.83 3.04 12.77
CA ALA A 281 -0.35 3.90 12.67
C ALA A 281 -1.32 3.64 13.83
N SER A 282 -2.18 4.64 14.09
CA SER A 282 -3.37 4.54 14.92
C SER A 282 -4.62 4.61 14.04
N ASN A 283 -5.81 4.61 14.63
CA ASN A 283 -7.06 4.83 13.89
C ASN A 283 -7.08 6.17 13.12
N SER A 284 -6.34 7.18 13.57
CA SER A 284 -6.44 8.55 13.04
C SER A 284 -5.11 9.22 12.67
N GLN A 285 -3.96 8.57 12.93
CA GLN A 285 -2.64 9.09 12.58
C GLN A 285 -1.71 8.01 12.02
N SER A 286 -0.69 8.43 11.28
CA SER A 286 0.44 7.58 10.85
C SER A 286 1.75 8.11 11.47
N LEU A 287 2.62 7.20 11.89
CA LEU A 287 3.87 7.45 12.62
C LEU A 287 5.08 7.07 11.78
N PHE A 288 6.06 7.97 11.70
CA PHE A 288 7.26 7.80 10.88
C PHE A 288 8.53 8.07 11.70
N ASN A 289 9.56 7.25 11.48
CA ASN A 289 10.91 7.58 11.91
C ASN A 289 11.48 8.69 11.01
N PRO A 290 12.20 9.72 11.53
CA PRO A 290 12.84 10.72 10.68
C PRO A 290 13.87 10.09 9.75
N ILE A 291 13.87 10.49 8.48
CA ILE A 291 14.72 9.84 7.47
C ILE A 291 16.21 10.02 7.78
N ASP A 292 16.63 11.18 8.28
CA ASP A 292 18.03 11.44 8.57
C ASP A 292 18.54 10.50 9.67
N ALA A 293 17.75 10.28 10.74
CA ALA A 293 18.09 9.31 11.78
C ALA A 293 18.18 7.88 11.24
N VAL A 294 17.32 7.51 10.28
CA VAL A 294 17.35 6.21 9.59
C VAL A 294 18.64 6.06 8.80
N LEU A 295 18.98 7.04 7.97
CA LEU A 295 20.16 7.03 7.11
C LEU A 295 21.46 7.04 7.92
N ASP A 296 21.53 7.85 8.97
CA ASP A 296 22.69 7.94 9.86
C ASP A 296 22.92 6.63 10.63
N SER A 297 21.86 6.04 11.17
CA SER A 297 21.93 4.76 11.90
C SER A 297 22.46 3.63 11.01
N LEU A 298 22.13 3.67 9.72
CA LEU A 298 22.53 2.68 8.73
C LEU A 298 23.83 3.05 7.98
N LYS A 299 24.30 4.30 8.12
CA LYS A 299 25.45 4.89 7.39
C LYS A 299 25.28 4.82 5.87
N VAL A 300 24.11 5.21 5.37
CA VAL A 300 23.76 5.17 3.95
C VAL A 300 23.19 6.50 3.46
N LYS A 301 23.13 6.68 2.14
CA LYS A 301 22.48 7.82 1.47
C LYS A 301 21.40 7.35 0.51
N ILE A 302 20.35 8.15 0.31
CA ILE A 302 19.34 7.89 -0.72
C ILE A 302 19.94 7.99 -2.11
N VAL A 303 19.55 7.08 -3.00
CA VAL A 303 19.90 7.13 -4.41
C VAL A 303 18.89 8.02 -5.15
N THR A 304 19.37 9.12 -5.73
CA THR A 304 18.54 10.15 -6.39
C THR A 304 18.65 10.15 -7.93
N GLY A 305 19.46 9.27 -8.50
CA GLY A 305 19.76 9.15 -9.95
C GLY A 305 19.59 7.73 -10.50
N ASP A 306 20.20 7.45 -11.66
CA ASP A 306 20.30 6.09 -12.23
C ASP A 306 21.57 5.35 -11.76
#